data_AF-A0A920DIH9-F1
#
_entry.id   AF-A0A920DIH9-F1
#
_cell.length_a   1.000
_cell.length_b   1.000
_cell.length_c   1.000
_cell.angle_alpha   90.00
_cell.angle_beta   90.00
_cell.angle_gamma   90.00
#
_symmetry.space_group_name_H-M   'P 1'
#
loop_
_entity.id
_entity.type
_entity.pdbx_description
1 polymer ?
#
loop_
_entity_poly.entity_id
_entity_poly.type
_entity_poly.pdbx_seq_one_letter_code
_entity_poly.pdbx_strand_id
1 'polypeptide(L)' 'MEKAKKNSFMSWLDKRLPVTENLERHLTKHPVPKKVNFFYIFGALLMVIFMVQVITGIWLMMFLYKYRRGCIRLY' A
#
# COMPACT_ATOMS: atom_id res chain seq x y z
N MET A 1 29.44 -2.27 -13.04
CA MET A 1 28.14 -2.47 -13.73
C MET A 1 27.79 -3.95 -13.69
N GLU A 2 27.10 -4.41 -12.65
CA GLU A 2 26.68 -5.81 -12.52
C GLU A 2 25.15 -5.84 -12.61
N LYS A 3 24.60 -6.10 -13.81
CA LYS A 3 23.14 -6.21 -14.01
C LYS A 3 22.74 -7.63 -13.64
N ALA A 4 22.40 -7.84 -12.37
CA ALA A 4 21.79 -9.08 -11.89
C ALA A 4 20.62 -9.48 -12.80
N LYS A 5 20.64 -10.75 -13.23
CA LYS A 5 19.68 -11.45 -14.09
C LYS A 5 18.23 -10.96 -13.91
N LYS A 6 17.78 -10.02 -14.77
CA LYS A 6 16.38 -9.55 -14.81
C LYS A 6 15.54 -10.69 -15.39
N ASN A 7 14.68 -11.31 -14.57
CA ASN A 7 13.77 -12.38 -14.98
C ASN A 7 13.08 -12.02 -16.31
N SER A 8 12.97 -12.97 -17.26
CA SER A 8 12.39 -12.73 -18.61
C SER A 8 11.02 -12.04 -18.55
N PHE A 9 10.20 -12.43 -17.56
CA PHE A 9 8.92 -11.80 -17.26
C PHE A 9 9.05 -10.31 -16.87
N MET A 10 10.04 -9.97 -16.05
CA MET A 10 10.29 -8.58 -15.63
C MET A 10 10.79 -7.72 -16.80
N SER A 11 11.50 -8.30 -17.77
CA SER A 11 11.92 -7.61 -19.00
C SER A 11 10.75 -7.40 -19.97
N TRP A 12 9.86 -8.38 -20.11
CA TRP A 12 8.63 -8.24 -20.91
C TRP A 12 7.66 -7.23 -20.31
N LEU A 13 7.48 -7.25 -18.99
CA LEU A 13 6.61 -6.33 -18.28
C LEU A 13 7.11 -4.90 -18.39
N ASP A 14 8.41 -4.68 -18.21
CA ASP A 14 9.05 -3.36 -18.32
C ASP A 14 8.97 -2.76 -19.74
N LYS A 15 8.84 -3.59 -20.79
CA LYS A 15 8.58 -3.12 -22.16
C LYS A 15 7.15 -2.66 -22.39
N ARG A 16 6.16 -3.18 -21.65
CA ARG A 16 4.75 -2.81 -21.82
C ARG A 16 4.31 -1.73 -20.84
N LEU A 17 4.80 -1.80 -19.61
CA LEU A 17 4.64 -0.81 -18.58
C LEU A 17 6.05 -0.49 -18.11
N PRO A 18 6.64 0.66 -18.47
CA PRO A 18 7.99 1.04 -18.02
C PRO A 18 7.96 1.36 -16.53
N VAL A 19 7.83 0.32 -15.69
CA VAL A 19 7.70 0.43 -14.24
C VAL A 19 9.04 0.83 -13.66
N THR A 20 10.15 0.34 -14.24
CA THR A 20 11.50 0.64 -13.73
C THR A 20 11.90 2.09 -13.99
N GLU A 21 11.65 2.62 -15.20
CA GLU A 21 11.95 4.02 -15.51
C GLU A 21 11.08 5.01 -14.74
N ASN A 22 9.79 4.72 -14.56
CA ASN A 22 8.90 5.60 -13.80
C ASN A 22 9.25 5.60 -12.32
N LEU A 23 9.68 4.46 -11.78
CA LEU A 23 10.13 4.33 -10.40
C LEU A 23 11.44 5.09 -10.14
N GLU A 24 12.43 4.95 -11.04
CA GLU A 24 13.70 5.70 -10.97
C GLU A 24 13.48 7.21 -11.09
N ARG A 25 12.53 7.66 -11.90
CA ARG A 25 12.24 9.09 -12.08
C ARG A 25 11.49 9.71 -10.88
N HIS A 26 10.62 8.97 -10.20
CA HIS A 26 9.82 9.49 -9.09
C HIS A 26 10.50 9.36 -7.72
N LEU A 27 11.29 8.30 -7.48
CA LEU A 27 11.92 8.09 -6.17
C LEU A 27 13.29 8.76 -6.02
N THR A 28 14.06 8.89 -7.11
CA THR A 28 15.49 9.23 -6.98
C THR A 28 15.80 10.72 -7.21
N LYS A 29 14.86 11.50 -7.78
CA LYS A 29 15.11 12.89 -8.20
C LYS A 29 14.49 13.98 -7.32
N HIS A 30 13.84 13.62 -6.21
CA HIS A 30 13.38 14.60 -5.22
C HIS A 30 14.31 14.63 -4.01
N PRO A 31 15.37 15.47 -4.01
CA PRO A 31 16.15 15.71 -2.80
C PRO A 31 15.24 16.36 -1.75
N VAL A 32 14.91 15.59 -0.71
CA VAL A 32 14.00 16.03 0.35
C VAL A 32 14.71 17.09 1.21
N PRO A 33 14.10 18.27 1.41
CA PRO A 33 14.69 19.36 2.19
C PRO A 33 14.91 18.95 3.65
N LYS A 34 16.09 19.23 4.20
CA LYS A 34 16.59 18.81 5.53
C LYS A 34 15.83 19.38 6.74
N LYS A 35 14.73 20.11 6.57
CA LYS A 35 13.93 20.70 7.66
C LYS A 35 12.48 20.19 7.58
N VAL A 36 12.23 19.01 8.13
CA VAL A 36 10.89 18.43 8.22
C VAL A 36 10.26 18.76 9.58
N ASN A 37 9.04 19.31 9.58
CA ASN A 37 8.28 19.61 10.79
C ASN A 37 7.50 18.36 11.27
N PHE A 38 7.16 18.24 12.55
CA PHE A 38 6.45 17.09 13.14
C PHE A 38 5.17 16.71 12.37
N PHE A 39 4.44 17.72 11.87
CA PHE A 39 3.23 17.53 11.06
C PHE A 39 3.45 16.75 9.75
N TYR A 40 4.67 16.70 9.20
CA TYR A 40 4.97 15.87 8.03
C TYR A 40 4.99 14.36 8.36
N ILE A 41 5.42 13.99 9.57
CA ILE A 41 5.40 12.59 10.03
C ILE A 41 3.96 12.18 10.35
N PHE A 42 3.13 13.11 10.83
CA PHE A 42 1.71 12.85 11.09
C PHE A 42 0.95 12.36 9.84
N GLY A 43 1.25 12.92 8.66
CA GLY A 43 0.65 12.43 7.40
C GLY A 43 1.00 10.98 7.08
N ALA A 44 2.26 10.58 7.27
CA ALA A 44 2.69 9.19 7.10
C ALA A 44 2.09 8.27 8.17
N LEU A 45 1.96 8.75 9.41
CA LEU A 45 1.32 8.02 10.50
C LEU A 45 -0.17 7.75 10.21
N LEU A 46 -0.90 8.74 9.66
CA LEU A 46 -2.30 8.57 9.26
C LEU A 46 -2.48 7.50 8.18
N MET A 47 -1.55 7.41 7.22
CA MET A 47 -1.58 6.36 6.20
C MET A 47 -1.46 4.96 6.81
N VAL A 48 -0.62 4.79 7.84
CA VAL A 48 -0.48 3.51 8.55
C VAL A 48 -1.75 3.19 9.33
N ILE A 49 -2.30 4.14 10.08
CA ILE A 49 -3.53 3.95 10.87
C ILE A 49 -4.71 3.60 9.96
N PHE A 50 -4.83 4.27 8.81
CA PHE A 50 -5.88 4.00 7.84
C PHE A 50 -5.83 2.55 7.32
N MET A 51 -4.65 2.03 7.01
CA MET A 51 -4.49 0.63 6.57
C MET A 51 -4.93 -0.36 7.64
N VAL A 52 -4.54 -0.12 8.90
CA VAL A 52 -4.97 -0.96 10.03
C VAL A 52 -6.49 -0.92 10.18
N GLN A 53 -7.11 0.27 10.08
CA GLN A 53 -8.55 0.44 10.20
C GLN A 53 -9.35 -0.24 9.09
N VAL A 54 -8.82 -0.28 7.86
CA VAL A 54 -9.48 -1.01 6.75
C VAL A 54 -9.43 -2.51 7.01
N ILE A 55 -8.28 -3.04 7.44
CA ILE A 55 -8.12 -4.48 7.70
C ILE A 55 -9.01 -4.92 8.87
N THR A 56 -8.96 -4.19 9.99
CA THR A 56 -9.82 -4.48 11.14
C THR A 56 -11.30 -4.23 10.81
N GLY A 57 -11.61 -3.20 10.01
CA GLY A 57 -12.98 -2.93 9.55
C GLY A 57 -13.58 -4.07 8.73
N ILE A 58 -12.82 -4.61 7.77
CA ILE A 58 -13.24 -5.78 6.98
C ILE A 58 -13.44 -6.99 7.90
N TRP A 59 -12.50 -7.23 8.82
CA TRP A 59 -12.61 -8.31 9.79
C TRP A 59 -13.88 -8.20 10.65
N LEU A 60 -14.17 -7.00 11.18
CA LEU A 60 -15.35 -6.74 11.99
C LEU A 60 -16.64 -6.92 11.17
N MET A 61 -16.68 -6.49 9.91
CA MET A 61 -17.85 -6.68 9.05
C MET A 61 -18.16 -8.16 8.83
N MET A 62 -17.14 -9.00 8.62
CA MET A 62 -17.32 -10.46 8.47
C MET A 62 -17.87 -11.09 9.75
N PHE A 63 -17.37 -10.67 10.92
CA PHE A 63 -17.85 -11.15 12.22
C PHE A 63 -19.28 -10.70 12.51
N LEU A 64 -19.60 -9.42 12.31
CA LEU A 64 -20.94 -8.86 12.55
C LEU A 64 -22.00 -9.42 11.60
N TYR A 65 -21.67 -9.66 10.33
CA TYR A 65 -22.58 -10.29 9.37
C TYR A 65 -22.92 -11.75 9.77
N LYS A 66 -21.93 -12.48 10.32
CA LYS A 66 -22.15 -13.84 10.84
C LYS A 66 -22.99 -13.83 12.11
N TYR A 67 -22.71 -12.91 13.05
CA TYR A 67 -23.46 -12.76 14.30
C TYR A 67 -24.92 -12.34 14.05
N ARG A 68 -25.17 -11.36 13.17
CA ARG A 68 -26.54 -10.90 12.87
C ARG A 68 -27.44 -11.94 12.20
N ARG A 69 -26.89 -12.85 11.38
CA ARG A 69 -27.70 -13.92 10.77
C ARG A 69 -28.19 -14.97 11.78
N GLY A 70 -27.52 -15.10 12.94
CA GLY A 70 -27.94 -16.01 14.01
C GLY A 70 -29.17 -15.49 14.79
N CYS A 71 -29.18 -14.20 15.13
CA CYS A 71 -30.29 -13.59 15.89
C CYS A 71 -31.57 -13.38 15.07
N ILE A 72 -31.48 -13.09 13.77
CA ILE A 72 -32.66 -12.88 12.89
C ILE A 72 -33.38 -14.20 12.52
N ARG A 73 -32.71 -15.35 12.66
CA ARG A 73 -33.29 -16.67 12.37
C ARG A 73 -34.09 -17.25 13.55
N LEU A 74 -33.98 -16.66 14.74
CA LEU A 74 -34.61 -17.12 15.99
C LEU A 74 -35.81 -16.25 16.43
N TYR A 75 -36.35 -15.44 15.52
CA TYR A 75 -37.60 -14.66 15.70
C TYR A 75 -38.59 -14.99 14.59
#